data_AF-A0A8J7SFP9-F1
#
_entry.id   AF-A0A8J7SFP9-F1
#
_cell.length_a   1.000
_cell.length_b   1.000
_cell.length_c   1.000
_cell.angle_alpha   90.00
_cell.angle_beta   90.00
_cell.angle_gamma   90.00
#
_symmetry.space_group_name_H-M   'P 1'
#
loop_
_entity.id
_entity.type
_entity.pdbx_description
1 polymer ?
#
loop_
_entity_poly.entity_id
_entity_poly.type
_entity_poly.pdbx_seq_one_letter_code
_entity_poly.pdbx_strand_id
1 'polypeptide(L)'
;MANPYKTHWYHRQPQFWLDRDPHRPMGTNKTPEVIRLDPVEGHEPSGKPPVRIFLGTEPRQYRATRIFVWSVMQHRDPARAYEITLMSDLDGIPREGWKTGFTNYRYAIPHLAGNAGRGIYNDVDQIYLSDPAEMFDLDMQGKGVLAISEKENSVMLIDCEVMAPHWTLDAVKAGEGHAHFKGVMSATGLFGELPGVWNSRDGEHPVPQIRCLHYTTLHTQPWKPFPEMLRYGENALGYLWHDMEKAADEAGYLMFTAEHPSREFAELVRLYQQMHETPETFAGHRLGKHVETVAELIKKTGAATLLDYGSGKGKEYSRIEGEPEDSAWRTVTAWPGVRVRCYDPGHPPFATLPDEQFDGVISTDVVEHLASFDVPWVIDQMFARARRFVFVVAACYPAEKSLPNGRNAHTTLQPPYWWHTQMVLAARRYPGVEWKLACDEKGRFGKNRTFFDASSPSPLE
;
A
#
# COMPACT_ATOMS: atom_id res chain seq x y z
N MET A 1 19.26 -30.84 11.08
CA MET A 1 18.37 -29.76 11.57
C MET A 1 17.64 -29.17 10.38
N ALA A 2 16.37 -28.81 10.52
CA ALA A 2 15.64 -28.13 9.45
C ALA A 2 16.29 -26.76 9.17
N ASN A 3 16.31 -26.30 7.92
CA ASN A 3 16.83 -24.97 7.58
C ASN A 3 16.04 -23.91 8.40
N PRO A 4 16.71 -23.10 9.25
CA PRO A 4 16.04 -22.15 10.13
C PRO A 4 15.36 -21.02 9.34
N TYR A 5 15.81 -20.76 8.11
CA TYR A 5 15.30 -19.71 7.22
C TYR A 5 14.09 -20.16 6.38
N LYS A 6 13.36 -21.20 6.80
CA LYS A 6 12.22 -21.75 6.05
C LYS A 6 10.96 -21.83 6.89
N THR A 7 9.84 -21.49 6.26
CA THR A 7 8.50 -21.74 6.80
C THR A 7 8.12 -23.20 6.64
N HIS A 8 7.98 -23.91 7.77
CA HIS A 8 7.62 -25.33 7.83
C HIS A 8 6.10 -25.54 7.88
N TRP A 9 5.66 -26.80 7.77
CA TRP A 9 4.23 -27.15 7.73
C TRP A 9 3.48 -26.75 9.02
N TYR A 10 4.15 -26.82 10.17
CA TYR A 10 3.58 -26.48 11.48
C TYR A 10 3.48 -24.97 11.73
N HIS A 11 4.10 -24.14 10.89
CA HIS A 11 3.93 -22.69 10.89
C HIS A 11 2.70 -22.24 10.08
N ARG A 12 1.96 -23.17 9.46
CA ARG A 12 0.84 -22.84 8.57
C ARG A 12 -0.48 -23.07 9.29
N GLN A 13 -1.43 -22.16 9.07
CA GLN A 13 -2.80 -22.32 9.51
C GLN A 13 -3.59 -23.20 8.53
N PRO A 14 -4.74 -23.78 8.93
CA PRO A 14 -5.59 -24.56 8.03
C PRO A 14 -5.93 -23.83 6.72
N GLN A 15 -6.16 -22.51 6.78
CA GLN A 15 -6.46 -21.67 5.62
C GLN A 15 -5.40 -21.73 4.53
N PHE A 16 -4.11 -21.83 4.89
CA PHE A 16 -3.01 -21.97 3.92
C PHE A 16 -3.21 -23.18 3.00
N TRP A 17 -3.80 -24.26 3.51
CA TRP A 17 -4.00 -25.49 2.75
C TRP A 17 -5.27 -25.45 1.90
N LEU A 18 -6.21 -24.56 2.23
CA LEU A 18 -7.42 -24.32 1.45
C LEU A 18 -7.14 -23.41 0.25
N ASP A 19 -6.20 -22.47 0.37
CA ASP A 19 -5.89 -21.48 -0.64
C ASP A 19 -4.38 -21.22 -0.76
N ARG A 20 -3.65 -22.25 -1.23
CA ARG A 20 -2.17 -22.24 -1.26
C ARG A 20 -1.59 -21.26 -2.29
N ASP A 21 -2.35 -20.96 -3.34
CA ASP A 21 -2.00 -20.01 -4.38
C ASP A 21 -3.25 -19.16 -4.65
N PRO A 22 -3.50 -18.14 -3.81
CA PRO A 22 -4.68 -17.30 -3.97
C PRO A 22 -4.66 -16.69 -5.35
N HIS A 23 -5.78 -16.81 -6.07
CA HIS A 23 -5.92 -16.22 -7.40
C HIS A 23 -5.48 -14.76 -7.37
N ARG A 24 -4.42 -14.43 -8.14
CA ARG A 24 -3.90 -13.08 -8.22
C ARG A 24 -4.46 -12.46 -9.50
N PRO A 25 -5.37 -11.48 -9.39
CA PRO A 25 -5.86 -10.81 -10.59
C PRO A 25 -4.69 -10.17 -11.35
N MET A 26 -4.85 -10.05 -12.66
CA MET A 26 -3.88 -9.32 -13.47
C MET A 26 -3.65 -7.93 -12.88
N GLY A 27 -2.38 -7.51 -12.91
CA GLY A 27 -2.02 -6.15 -12.53
C GLY A 27 -2.76 -5.14 -13.41
N THR A 28 -3.08 -3.98 -12.85
CA THR A 28 -3.71 -2.88 -13.60
C THR A 28 -2.83 -1.63 -13.66
N ASN A 29 -1.67 -1.68 -12.99
CA ASN A 29 -0.75 -0.56 -12.90
C ASN A 29 0.12 -0.48 -14.16
N LYS A 30 -0.21 0.46 -15.06
CA LYS A 30 0.54 0.68 -16.30
C LYS A 30 1.87 1.37 -16.10
N THR A 31 2.02 2.15 -15.03
CA THR A 31 3.27 2.83 -14.73
C THR A 31 3.47 2.90 -13.23
N PRO A 32 4.54 2.28 -12.70
CA PRO A 32 4.77 2.25 -11.26
C PRO A 32 4.87 3.65 -10.65
N GLU A 33 4.45 3.77 -9.41
CA GLU A 33 4.66 4.97 -8.61
C GLU A 33 6.16 5.14 -8.32
N VAL A 34 6.64 6.38 -8.30
CA VAL A 34 8.02 6.70 -7.94
C VAL A 34 8.00 7.67 -6.77
N ILE A 35 8.47 7.21 -5.62
CA ILE A 35 8.72 8.09 -4.47
C ILE A 35 10.07 8.77 -4.71
N ARG A 36 10.03 10.08 -4.93
CA ARG A 36 11.23 10.90 -5.10
C ARG A 36 11.62 11.53 -3.77
N LEU A 37 12.88 11.36 -3.42
CA LEU A 37 13.52 11.89 -2.23
C LEU A 37 14.61 12.86 -2.67
N ASP A 38 14.29 14.14 -2.76
CA ASP A 38 15.24 15.18 -3.17
C ASP A 38 16.31 15.47 -2.11
N PRO A 39 17.44 16.09 -2.48
CA PRO A 39 18.42 16.59 -1.53
C PRO A 39 17.75 17.46 -0.47
N VAL A 40 18.15 17.27 0.78
CA VAL A 40 17.61 18.00 1.94
C VAL A 40 17.99 19.47 1.84
N GLU A 41 17.04 20.35 2.10
CA GLU A 41 17.28 21.80 2.11
C GLU A 41 18.45 22.16 3.05
N GLY A 42 19.35 23.03 2.59
CA GLY A 42 20.55 23.44 3.32
C GLY A 42 21.80 22.61 3.03
N HIS A 43 21.70 21.50 2.28
CA HIS A 43 22.86 20.77 1.76
C HIS A 43 23.19 21.20 0.32
N GLU A 44 24.48 21.29 -0.01
CA GLU A 44 24.90 21.46 -1.42
C GLU A 44 24.57 20.17 -2.20
N PRO A 45 23.74 20.23 -3.27
CA PRO A 45 23.33 19.04 -3.99
C PRO A 45 24.53 18.29 -4.60
N SER A 46 24.56 16.98 -4.39
CA SER A 46 25.55 16.08 -4.99
C SER A 46 25.43 16.08 -6.51
N GLY A 47 26.57 16.16 -7.22
CA GLY A 47 26.63 16.02 -8.68
C GLY A 47 26.48 14.58 -9.18
N LYS A 48 26.35 13.60 -8.28
CA LYS A 48 26.13 12.19 -8.63
C LYS A 48 24.70 11.96 -9.13
N PRO A 49 24.47 10.99 -10.02
CA PRO A 49 23.12 10.64 -10.45
C PRO A 49 22.26 10.16 -9.28
N PRO A 50 20.92 10.31 -9.33
CA PRO A 50 20.04 9.78 -8.30
C PRO A 50 20.25 8.28 -8.08
N VAL A 51 20.17 7.84 -6.82
CA VAL A 51 20.15 6.40 -6.50
C VAL A 51 18.76 5.87 -6.84
N ARG A 52 18.69 4.95 -7.81
CA ARG A 52 17.43 4.35 -8.26
C ARG A 52 17.23 2.99 -7.60
N ILE A 53 16.13 2.86 -6.87
CA ILE A 53 15.71 1.63 -6.18
C ILE A 53 14.39 1.16 -6.80
N PHE A 54 14.31 -0.12 -7.16
CA PHE A 54 13.13 -0.79 -7.68
C PHE A 54 12.64 -1.78 -6.63
N LEU A 55 11.54 -1.43 -5.96
CA LEU A 55 11.01 -2.16 -4.83
C LEU A 55 9.88 -3.09 -5.26
N GLY A 56 10.10 -4.40 -5.18
CA GLY A 56 9.05 -5.41 -5.40
C GLY A 56 8.10 -5.47 -4.21
N THR A 57 6.84 -5.05 -4.40
CA THR A 57 5.85 -4.99 -3.34
C THR A 57 4.43 -5.31 -3.84
N GLU A 58 3.45 -5.30 -2.94
CA GLU A 58 2.03 -5.47 -3.21
C GLU A 58 1.19 -4.79 -2.10
N PRO A 59 -0.10 -4.50 -2.32
CA PRO A 59 -0.90 -3.74 -1.35
C PRO A 59 -0.92 -4.36 0.05
N ARG A 60 -0.93 -5.70 0.15
CA ARG A 60 -0.87 -6.44 1.41
C ARG A 60 0.40 -6.16 2.22
N GLN A 61 1.47 -5.73 1.56
CA GLN A 61 2.76 -5.42 2.16
C GLN A 61 2.91 -3.91 2.48
N TYR A 62 1.82 -3.14 2.51
CA TYR A 62 1.86 -1.69 2.76
C TYR A 62 2.75 -1.30 3.96
N ARG A 63 2.61 -1.97 5.11
CA ARG A 63 3.44 -1.72 6.30
C ARG A 63 4.92 -1.88 5.99
N ALA A 64 5.31 -2.99 5.37
CA ALA A 64 6.69 -3.24 4.99
C ALA A 64 7.20 -2.21 3.97
N THR A 65 6.40 -1.86 2.96
CA THR A 65 6.75 -0.83 1.97
C THR A 65 7.04 0.52 2.63
N ARG A 66 6.16 0.94 3.54
CA ARG A 66 6.33 2.20 4.27
C ARG A 66 7.63 2.21 5.07
N ILE A 67 7.94 1.12 5.77
CA ILE A 67 9.16 1.04 6.60
C ILE A 67 10.43 0.87 5.76
N PHE A 68 10.35 0.19 4.62
CA PHE A 68 11.44 0.18 3.65
C PHE A 68 11.80 1.60 3.21
N VAL A 69 10.81 2.38 2.75
CA VAL A 69 11.04 3.77 2.31
C VAL A 69 11.56 4.63 3.45
N TRP A 70 10.98 4.49 4.65
CA TRP A 70 11.46 5.16 5.85
C TRP A 70 12.93 4.84 6.14
N SER A 71 13.34 3.56 6.06
CA SER A 71 14.73 3.16 6.28
C SER A 71 15.71 3.82 5.31
N VAL A 72 15.31 3.97 4.03
CA VAL A 72 16.11 4.74 3.05
C VAL A 72 16.21 6.20 3.47
N MET A 73 15.09 6.82 3.87
CA MET A 73 15.09 8.22 4.33
C MET A 73 16.00 8.47 5.53
N GLN A 74 16.09 7.52 6.47
CA GLN A 74 16.92 7.66 7.68
C GLN A 74 18.43 7.53 7.41
N HIS A 75 18.81 6.81 6.35
CA HIS A 75 20.21 6.45 6.11
C HIS A 75 20.82 7.08 4.87
N ARG A 76 20.02 7.67 3.98
CA ARG A 76 20.50 8.28 2.73
C ARG A 76 21.47 9.44 2.97
N ASP A 77 22.40 9.65 2.03
CA ASP A 77 23.13 10.90 1.90
C ASP A 77 22.14 12.06 1.71
N PRO A 78 22.07 13.04 2.64
CA PRO A 78 21.13 14.14 2.54
C PRO A 78 21.40 15.06 1.34
N ALA A 79 22.60 15.02 0.75
CA ALA A 79 22.94 15.82 -0.43
C ALA A 79 22.52 15.17 -1.76
N ARG A 80 22.13 13.88 -1.77
CA ARG A 80 21.86 13.13 -3.01
C ARG A 80 20.36 12.83 -3.16
N ALA A 81 19.90 12.82 -4.40
CA ALA A 81 18.54 12.41 -4.72
C ALA A 81 18.40 10.87 -4.75
N TYR A 82 17.25 10.36 -4.31
CA TYR A 82 16.88 8.94 -4.38
C TYR A 82 15.51 8.80 -5.03
N GLU A 83 15.36 7.76 -5.84
CA GLU A 83 14.11 7.44 -6.54
C GLU A 83 13.73 6.00 -6.23
N ILE A 84 12.59 5.80 -5.58
CA ILE A 84 12.09 4.47 -5.20
C ILE A 84 10.87 4.16 -6.05
N THR A 85 11.05 3.30 -7.05
CA THR A 85 10.00 2.80 -7.94
C THR A 85 9.25 1.65 -7.27
N LEU A 86 7.97 1.85 -6.96
CA LEU A 86 7.11 0.84 -6.34
C LEU A 86 6.54 -0.11 -7.41
N MET A 87 7.13 -1.30 -7.53
CA MET A 87 6.67 -2.33 -8.46
C MET A 87 5.55 -3.14 -7.81
N SER A 88 4.32 -2.65 -7.94
CA SER A 88 3.09 -3.27 -7.42
C SER A 88 2.04 -3.38 -8.51
N ASP A 89 1.42 -4.56 -8.63
CA ASP A 89 0.32 -4.85 -9.55
C ASP A 89 0.56 -4.39 -11.01
N LEU A 90 1.78 -4.58 -11.54
CA LEU A 90 2.16 -4.13 -12.88
C LEU A 90 1.33 -4.82 -13.98
N ASP A 91 0.81 -4.00 -14.89
CA ASP A 91 -0.04 -4.42 -16.00
C ASP A 91 0.72 -5.28 -17.03
N GLY A 92 0.01 -6.30 -17.55
CA GLY A 92 0.53 -7.20 -18.58
C GLY A 92 1.61 -8.19 -18.15
N ILE A 93 2.03 -8.20 -16.87
CA ILE A 93 3.03 -9.15 -16.36
C ILE A 93 2.33 -10.27 -15.57
N PRO A 94 2.56 -11.57 -15.87
CA PRO A 94 1.95 -12.68 -15.15
C PRO A 94 2.32 -12.69 -13.65
N ARG A 95 1.36 -13.03 -12.78
CA ARG A 95 1.57 -12.98 -11.30
C ARG A 95 1.30 -14.31 -10.59
N GLU A 96 0.73 -15.27 -11.30
CA GLU A 96 0.48 -16.62 -10.82
C GLU A 96 1.72 -17.51 -11.01
N GLY A 97 1.84 -18.59 -10.23
CA GLY A 97 2.99 -19.50 -10.30
C GLY A 97 4.27 -18.97 -9.64
N TRP A 98 4.23 -17.76 -9.07
CA TRP A 98 5.32 -17.13 -8.33
C TRP A 98 5.06 -17.16 -6.82
N LYS A 99 6.14 -17.17 -6.02
CA LYS A 99 6.04 -17.15 -4.55
C LYS A 99 5.32 -15.89 -4.05
N THR A 100 5.64 -14.74 -4.62
CA THR A 100 4.96 -13.45 -4.40
C THR A 100 4.50 -12.85 -5.71
N GLY A 101 3.51 -11.96 -5.68
CA GLY A 101 2.96 -11.33 -6.88
C GLY A 101 3.91 -10.38 -7.62
N PHE A 102 5.09 -10.10 -7.06
CA PHE A 102 6.09 -9.17 -7.59
C PHE A 102 7.44 -9.83 -7.94
N THR A 103 7.61 -11.13 -7.66
CA THR A 103 8.92 -11.81 -7.79
C THR A 103 9.53 -11.62 -9.19
N ASN A 104 8.72 -11.65 -10.24
CA ASN A 104 9.20 -11.55 -11.62
C ASN A 104 9.45 -10.13 -12.11
N TYR A 105 8.96 -9.09 -11.42
CA TYR A 105 9.16 -7.70 -11.83
C TYR A 105 10.64 -7.30 -11.87
N ARG A 106 11.50 -7.98 -11.10
CA ARG A 106 12.96 -7.77 -11.12
C ARG A 106 13.59 -7.90 -12.51
N TYR A 107 13.00 -8.72 -13.38
CA TYR A 107 13.48 -8.91 -14.75
C TYR A 107 12.97 -7.84 -15.72
N ALA A 108 12.00 -7.02 -15.32
CA ALA A 108 11.55 -5.86 -16.10
C ALA A 108 12.34 -4.58 -15.77
N ILE A 109 13.23 -4.61 -14.77
CA ILE A 109 13.94 -3.42 -14.28
C ILE A 109 14.72 -2.69 -15.37
N PRO A 110 15.48 -3.36 -16.27
CA PRO A 110 16.15 -2.65 -17.35
C PRO A 110 15.18 -1.78 -18.17
N HIS A 111 14.01 -2.33 -18.53
CA HIS A 111 12.98 -1.58 -19.24
C HIS A 111 12.40 -0.43 -18.39
N LEU A 112 12.08 -0.68 -17.12
CA LEU A 112 11.55 0.34 -16.20
C LEU A 112 12.56 1.48 -15.95
N ALA A 113 13.86 1.19 -16.05
CA ALA A 113 14.95 2.15 -15.96
C ALA A 113 15.25 2.89 -17.28
N GLY A 114 14.46 2.66 -18.33
CA GLY A 114 14.66 3.25 -19.66
C GLY A 114 15.84 2.63 -20.43
N ASN A 115 16.22 1.39 -20.12
CA ASN A 115 17.36 0.67 -20.68
C ASN A 115 18.71 1.39 -20.51
N ALA A 116 18.85 2.19 -19.44
CA ALA A 116 20.04 3.01 -19.23
C ALA A 116 20.41 3.10 -17.75
N GLY A 117 21.71 3.28 -17.47
CA GLY A 117 22.26 3.50 -16.12
C GLY A 117 22.13 2.30 -15.19
N ARG A 118 22.17 2.55 -13.87
CA ARG A 118 22.11 1.50 -12.83
C ARG A 118 20.85 1.56 -11.97
N GLY A 119 20.46 0.43 -11.38
CA GLY A 119 19.35 0.34 -10.43
C GLY A 119 19.60 -0.71 -9.36
N ILE A 120 19.14 -0.48 -8.15
CA ILE A 120 19.06 -1.50 -7.11
C ILE A 120 17.69 -2.15 -7.17
N TYR A 121 17.62 -3.47 -7.14
CA TYR A 121 16.39 -4.19 -6.83
C TYR A 121 16.34 -4.55 -5.36
N ASN A 122 15.18 -4.42 -4.71
CA ASN A 122 14.90 -4.99 -3.39
C ASN A 122 13.54 -5.68 -3.38
N ASP A 123 13.45 -6.83 -2.70
CA ASP A 123 12.19 -7.33 -2.17
C ASP A 123 11.78 -6.47 -0.95
N VAL A 124 10.47 -6.28 -0.74
CA VAL A 124 9.94 -5.42 0.34
C VAL A 124 10.23 -5.94 1.75
N ASP A 125 10.67 -7.18 1.90
CA ASP A 125 11.00 -7.78 3.19
C ASP A 125 12.40 -7.42 3.70
N GLN A 126 12.91 -6.27 3.29
CA GLN A 126 14.24 -5.77 3.61
C GLN A 126 14.18 -4.37 4.23
N ILE A 127 15.21 -3.98 5.00
CA ILE A 127 15.42 -2.60 5.46
C ILE A 127 16.89 -2.23 5.37
N TYR A 128 17.17 -0.95 5.10
CA TYR A 128 18.52 -0.41 5.12
C TYR A 128 18.91 0.01 6.54
N LEU A 129 20.15 -0.29 6.93
CA LEU A 129 20.80 0.19 8.15
C LEU A 129 22.03 1.07 7.81
N SER A 130 22.21 1.39 6.53
CA SER A 130 23.28 2.22 5.96
C SER A 130 22.82 2.77 4.61
N ASP A 131 23.55 3.76 4.08
CA ASP A 131 23.16 4.44 2.85
C ASP A 131 23.16 3.48 1.64
N PRO A 132 22.03 3.29 0.93
CA PRO A 132 22.01 2.49 -0.30
C PRO A 132 22.92 3.03 -1.41
N ALA A 133 23.34 4.29 -1.37
CA ALA A 133 24.32 4.83 -2.31
C ALA A 133 25.66 4.09 -2.29
N GLU A 134 26.08 3.58 -1.13
CA GLU A 134 27.32 2.79 -1.01
C GLU A 134 27.25 1.53 -1.88
N MET A 135 26.09 0.87 -1.94
CA MET A 135 25.85 -0.26 -2.85
C MET A 135 25.73 0.21 -4.31
N PHE A 136 24.97 1.28 -4.55
CA PHE A 136 24.71 1.79 -5.91
C PHE A 136 26.00 2.18 -6.65
N ASP A 137 26.96 2.73 -5.91
CA ASP A 137 28.22 3.24 -6.45
C ASP A 137 29.31 2.16 -6.57
N LEU A 138 29.04 0.89 -6.23
CA LEU A 138 30.01 -0.20 -6.39
C LEU A 138 30.52 -0.30 -7.84
N ASP A 139 31.80 -0.63 -7.97
CA ASP A 139 32.35 -1.03 -9.26
C ASP A 139 31.87 -2.43 -9.61
N MET A 140 31.10 -2.53 -10.70
CA MET A 140 30.54 -3.79 -11.18
C MET A 140 31.55 -4.60 -12.00
N GLN A 141 32.75 -4.08 -12.30
CA GLN A 141 33.82 -4.80 -13.01
C GLN A 141 33.35 -5.41 -14.35
N GLY A 142 32.49 -4.68 -15.08
CA GLY A 142 31.90 -5.14 -16.34
C GLY A 142 30.78 -6.19 -16.19
N LYS A 143 30.34 -6.52 -14.98
CA LYS A 143 29.19 -7.38 -14.71
C LYS A 143 27.89 -6.61 -14.89
N GLY A 144 26.86 -7.30 -15.38
CA GLY A 144 25.51 -6.74 -15.53
C GLY A 144 24.68 -6.80 -14.24
N VAL A 145 24.99 -7.75 -13.34
CA VAL A 145 24.28 -7.92 -12.07
C VAL A 145 25.28 -8.26 -10.96
N LEU A 146 25.18 -7.58 -9.82
CA LEU A 146 25.78 -8.02 -8.55
C LEU A 146 24.70 -8.53 -7.59
N ALA A 147 24.85 -9.74 -7.07
CA ALA A 147 23.98 -10.33 -6.04
C ALA A 147 24.77 -11.32 -5.17
N ILE A 148 24.19 -11.81 -4.07
CA ILE A 148 24.85 -12.80 -3.19
C ILE A 148 25.24 -14.07 -3.94
N SER A 149 24.33 -14.56 -4.78
CA SER A 149 24.59 -15.66 -5.70
C SER A 149 23.59 -15.61 -6.84
N GLU A 150 23.83 -16.35 -7.94
CA GLU A 150 22.83 -16.48 -9.02
C GLU A 150 21.48 -17.01 -8.52
N LYS A 151 21.47 -17.73 -7.39
CA LYS A 151 20.26 -18.28 -6.78
C LYS A 151 19.55 -17.28 -5.87
N GLU A 152 20.27 -16.30 -5.34
CA GLU A 152 19.81 -15.34 -4.33
C GLU A 152 19.76 -13.93 -4.90
N ASN A 153 18.60 -13.60 -5.46
CA ASN A 153 18.36 -12.37 -6.19
C ASN A 153 17.30 -11.47 -5.54
N SER A 154 17.07 -11.61 -4.23
CA SER A 154 16.15 -10.75 -3.45
C SER A 154 16.62 -9.30 -3.34
N VAL A 155 17.93 -9.08 -3.52
CA VAL A 155 18.55 -7.77 -3.70
C VAL A 155 19.63 -7.88 -4.76
N MET A 156 19.70 -6.88 -5.65
CA MET A 156 20.67 -6.87 -6.75
C MET A 156 21.08 -5.43 -7.08
N LEU A 157 22.35 -5.22 -7.46
CA LEU A 157 22.74 -4.06 -8.25
C LEU A 157 22.72 -4.46 -9.72
N ILE A 158 22.02 -3.70 -10.55
CA ILE A 158 21.78 -4.02 -11.96
C ILE A 158 22.30 -2.88 -12.83
N ASP A 159 23.16 -3.21 -13.78
CA ASP A 159 23.47 -2.33 -14.90
C ASP A 159 22.37 -2.53 -15.95
N CYS A 160 21.47 -1.54 -16.04
CA CYS A 160 20.27 -1.61 -16.84
C CYS A 160 20.57 -1.46 -18.33
N GLU A 161 21.71 -0.88 -18.71
CA GLU A 161 22.13 -0.79 -20.11
C GLU A 161 22.70 -2.13 -20.57
N VAL A 162 23.58 -2.73 -19.77
CA VAL A 162 24.17 -4.05 -20.05
C VAL A 162 23.12 -5.15 -20.06
N MET A 163 22.13 -5.10 -19.15
CA MET A 163 21.11 -6.14 -19.02
C MET A 163 19.90 -5.98 -19.95
N ALA A 164 19.68 -4.80 -20.55
CA ALA A 164 18.55 -4.54 -21.45
C ALA A 164 18.33 -5.58 -22.57
N PRO A 165 19.37 -6.05 -23.32
CA PRO A 165 19.17 -7.05 -24.36
C PRO A 165 18.88 -8.46 -23.83
N HIS A 166 19.10 -8.71 -22.53
CA HIS A 166 19.02 -10.04 -21.91
C HIS A 166 17.75 -10.23 -21.09
N TRP A 167 17.31 -9.19 -20.39
CA TRP A 167 16.12 -9.17 -19.54
C TRP A 167 15.08 -8.24 -20.16
N THR A 168 14.42 -8.73 -21.21
CA THR A 168 13.47 -7.94 -22.00
C THR A 168 12.06 -7.97 -21.40
N LEU A 169 11.33 -6.86 -21.52
CA LEU A 169 9.94 -6.81 -21.10
C LEU A 169 9.07 -7.87 -21.81
N ASP A 170 9.34 -8.15 -23.08
CA ASP A 170 8.60 -9.15 -23.85
C ASP A 170 8.76 -10.56 -23.26
N ALA A 171 9.98 -10.94 -22.87
CA ALA A 171 10.22 -12.22 -22.19
C ALA A 171 9.49 -12.28 -20.84
N VAL A 172 9.50 -11.18 -20.08
CA VAL A 172 8.78 -11.10 -18.80
C VAL A 172 7.26 -11.25 -19.00
N LYS A 173 6.68 -10.56 -19.99
CA LYS A 173 5.25 -10.64 -20.33
C LYS A 173 4.87 -12.01 -20.89
N ALA A 174 5.79 -12.68 -21.60
CA ALA A 174 5.62 -14.05 -22.06
C ALA A 174 5.63 -15.08 -20.90
N GLY A 175 5.97 -14.65 -19.68
CA GLY A 175 5.97 -15.51 -18.49
C GLY A 175 7.25 -16.32 -18.30
N GLU A 176 8.37 -15.89 -18.90
CA GLU A 176 9.65 -16.55 -18.71
C GLU A 176 10.05 -16.58 -17.22
N GLY A 177 10.59 -17.72 -16.79
CA GLY A 177 10.84 -18.01 -15.38
C GLY A 177 12.27 -17.68 -14.92
N HIS A 178 12.54 -17.89 -13.63
CA HIS A 178 13.90 -17.78 -13.08
C HIS A 178 14.93 -18.59 -13.87
N ALA A 179 14.58 -19.80 -14.34
CA ALA A 179 15.50 -20.66 -15.08
C ALA A 179 15.98 -20.00 -16.39
N HIS A 180 15.08 -19.32 -17.10
CA HIS A 180 15.40 -18.58 -18.32
C HIS A 180 16.38 -17.45 -18.03
N PHE A 181 15.98 -16.49 -17.18
CA PHE A 181 16.76 -15.28 -16.94
C PHE A 181 18.11 -15.55 -16.25
N LYS A 182 18.16 -16.53 -15.33
CA LYS A 182 19.41 -16.97 -14.70
C LYS A 182 20.30 -17.71 -15.70
N GLY A 183 19.71 -18.52 -16.58
CA GLY A 183 20.43 -19.20 -17.65
C GLY A 183 21.12 -18.23 -18.60
N VAL A 184 20.40 -17.16 -19.02
CA VAL A 184 20.98 -16.09 -19.86
C VAL A 184 22.13 -15.38 -19.14
N MET A 185 21.94 -15.01 -17.87
CA MET A 185 22.97 -14.34 -17.08
C MET A 185 24.23 -15.21 -16.90
N SER A 186 24.06 -16.52 -16.65
CA SER A 186 25.17 -17.46 -16.49
C SER A 186 25.91 -17.67 -17.82
N ALA A 187 25.17 -17.87 -18.92
CA ALA A 187 25.74 -18.07 -20.25
C ALA A 187 26.52 -16.85 -20.78
N THR A 188 26.13 -15.64 -20.36
CA THR A 188 26.79 -14.38 -20.74
C THR A 188 27.93 -13.98 -19.81
N GLY A 189 28.09 -14.67 -18.66
CA GLY A 189 29.12 -14.33 -17.66
C GLY A 189 28.90 -12.98 -16.98
N LEU A 190 27.67 -12.45 -17.01
CA LEU A 190 27.31 -11.11 -16.50
C LEU A 190 27.02 -11.07 -15.00
N PHE A 191 27.14 -12.18 -14.29
CA PHE A 191 27.01 -12.24 -12.84
C PHE A 191 28.30 -11.84 -12.12
N GLY A 192 28.17 -11.06 -11.05
CA GLY A 192 29.20 -10.80 -10.04
C GLY A 192 28.66 -10.95 -8.62
N GLU A 193 29.56 -11.17 -7.68
CA GLU A 193 29.20 -11.34 -6.27
C GLU A 193 29.04 -9.98 -5.56
N LEU A 194 27.96 -9.86 -4.80
CA LEU A 194 27.70 -8.74 -3.90
C LEU A 194 28.12 -9.12 -2.47
N PRO A 195 28.75 -8.23 -1.69
CA PRO A 195 29.08 -8.53 -0.30
C PRO A 195 27.84 -8.91 0.54
N GLY A 196 27.96 -9.96 1.35
CA GLY A 196 26.87 -10.53 2.17
C GLY A 196 26.13 -9.53 3.07
N VAL A 197 26.82 -8.47 3.51
CA VAL A 197 26.25 -7.40 4.35
C VAL A 197 25.12 -6.61 3.69
N TRP A 198 25.01 -6.67 2.35
CA TRP A 198 23.95 -6.04 1.55
C TRP A 198 22.72 -6.94 1.36
N ASN A 199 22.73 -8.16 1.89
CA ASN A 199 21.58 -9.07 1.94
C ASN A 199 21.67 -9.95 3.19
N SER A 200 21.92 -9.34 4.35
CA SER A 200 22.16 -10.10 5.57
C SER A 200 20.85 -10.74 6.02
N ARG A 201 20.77 -12.07 6.02
CA ARG A 201 19.60 -12.76 6.57
C ARG A 201 19.53 -12.54 8.08
N ASP A 202 18.34 -12.74 8.63
CA ASP A 202 18.07 -12.68 10.07
C ASP A 202 19.13 -13.48 10.87
N GLY A 203 20.03 -12.80 11.59
CA GLY A 203 21.04 -13.45 12.43
C GLY A 203 22.30 -13.97 11.72
N GLU A 204 22.50 -13.66 10.44
CA GLU A 204 23.70 -14.07 9.69
C GLU A 204 24.94 -13.24 10.07
N HIS A 205 24.77 -11.93 10.24
CA HIS A 205 25.84 -11.01 10.67
C HIS A 205 25.47 -10.30 11.98
N PRO A 206 26.45 -9.89 12.79
CA PRO A 206 26.21 -8.97 13.90
C PRO A 206 25.62 -7.65 13.40
N VAL A 207 24.65 -7.09 14.12
CA VAL A 207 23.92 -5.87 13.71
C VAL A 207 24.82 -4.72 13.23
N PRO A 208 25.95 -4.37 13.89
CA PRO A 208 26.82 -3.29 13.43
C PRO A 208 27.47 -3.49 12.05
N GLN A 209 27.45 -4.72 11.50
CA GLN A 209 28.01 -5.03 10.19
C GLN A 209 26.93 -5.05 9.10
N ILE A 210 25.66 -5.12 9.47
CA ILE A 210 24.54 -5.23 8.53
C ILE A 210 24.36 -3.88 7.83
N ARG A 211 24.32 -3.90 6.50
CA ARG A 211 24.01 -2.72 5.66
C ARG A 211 22.57 -2.77 5.16
N CYS A 212 22.10 -3.95 4.77
CA CYS A 212 20.72 -4.23 4.42
C CYS A 212 20.30 -5.55 5.08
N LEU A 213 19.29 -5.48 5.95
CA LEU A 213 18.73 -6.62 6.68
C LEU A 213 17.61 -7.24 5.87
N HIS A 214 17.64 -8.57 5.69
CA HIS A 214 16.61 -9.33 5.00
C HIS A 214 15.83 -10.23 5.97
N TYR A 215 14.55 -9.89 6.19
CA TYR A 215 13.58 -10.68 6.94
C TYR A 215 13.07 -11.88 6.13
N THR A 216 13.98 -12.82 5.88
CA THR A 216 13.80 -13.97 4.97
C THR A 216 12.64 -14.90 5.32
N THR A 217 12.31 -14.99 6.60
CA THR A 217 11.45 -16.04 7.13
C THR A 217 10.03 -15.51 7.34
N LEU A 218 9.12 -15.86 6.42
CA LEU A 218 7.75 -15.31 6.36
C LEU A 218 6.99 -15.35 7.70
N HIS A 219 7.13 -16.43 8.49
CA HIS A 219 6.39 -16.59 9.75
C HIS A 219 7.03 -15.85 10.93
N THR A 220 8.14 -15.16 10.72
CA THR A 220 8.79 -14.28 11.70
C THR A 220 8.98 -12.87 11.12
N GLN A 221 8.26 -12.51 10.05
CA GLN A 221 8.28 -11.14 9.56
C GLN A 221 7.51 -10.22 10.53
N PRO A 222 8.12 -9.13 11.03
CA PRO A 222 7.54 -8.27 12.07
C PRO A 222 6.16 -7.67 11.74
N TRP A 223 5.89 -7.41 10.46
CA TRP A 223 4.64 -6.80 10.00
C TRP A 223 3.51 -7.79 9.72
N LYS A 224 3.78 -9.10 9.85
CA LYS A 224 2.81 -10.19 9.72
C LYS A 224 1.91 -10.11 8.47
N PRO A 225 2.46 -10.24 7.25
CA PRO A 225 1.70 -9.97 6.02
C PRO A 225 0.55 -10.93 5.69
N PHE A 226 0.54 -12.13 6.29
CA PHE A 226 -0.43 -13.20 6.00
C PHE A 226 -0.91 -13.91 7.28
N PRO A 227 -1.50 -13.17 8.24
CA PRO A 227 -1.93 -13.71 9.54
C PRO A 227 -2.98 -14.81 9.42
N GLU A 228 -3.77 -14.83 8.35
CA GLU A 228 -4.77 -15.86 8.10
C GLU A 228 -4.11 -17.18 7.65
N MET A 229 -2.93 -17.11 7.04
CA MET A 229 -2.22 -18.27 6.49
C MET A 229 -1.12 -18.80 7.40
N LEU A 230 -0.52 -17.94 8.23
CA LEU A 230 0.68 -18.26 8.99
C LEU A 230 0.48 -18.09 10.50
N ARG A 231 1.17 -18.93 11.28
CA ARG A 231 1.34 -18.77 12.72
C ARG A 231 2.65 -18.03 12.94
N TYR A 232 2.57 -16.83 13.50
CA TYR A 232 3.73 -15.97 13.66
C TYR A 232 4.51 -16.27 14.95
N GLY A 233 5.84 -16.30 14.83
CA GLY A 233 6.77 -16.32 15.96
C GLY A 233 7.55 -15.01 16.03
N GLU A 234 8.25 -14.81 17.14
CA GLU A 234 9.12 -13.64 17.31
C GLU A 234 10.36 -13.73 16.43
N ASN A 235 10.84 -12.56 15.99
CA ASN A 235 12.11 -12.41 15.29
C ASN A 235 13.12 -11.76 16.21
N ALA A 236 14.30 -12.35 16.37
CA ALA A 236 15.36 -11.82 17.21
C ALA A 236 15.82 -10.41 16.80
N LEU A 237 15.70 -10.06 15.51
CA LEU A 237 15.99 -8.73 14.95
C LEU A 237 14.72 -7.95 14.59
N GLY A 238 13.54 -8.42 15.02
CA GLY A 238 12.27 -7.75 14.74
C GLY A 238 12.14 -6.39 15.41
N TYR A 239 12.84 -6.16 16.53
CA TYR A 239 12.85 -4.87 17.22
C TYR A 239 13.35 -3.73 16.33
N LEU A 240 14.33 -3.97 15.44
CA LEU A 240 14.82 -2.95 14.50
C LEU A 240 13.71 -2.42 13.60
N TRP A 241 12.82 -3.31 13.13
CA TRP A 241 11.68 -2.93 12.31
C TRP A 241 10.61 -2.19 13.12
N HIS A 242 10.29 -2.68 14.33
CA HIS A 242 9.31 -2.04 15.21
C HIS A 242 9.76 -0.65 15.67
N ASP A 243 11.05 -0.45 15.95
CA ASP A 243 11.62 0.85 16.30
C ASP A 243 11.50 1.83 15.12
N MET A 244 11.75 1.37 13.89
CA MET A 244 11.53 2.18 12.68
C MET A 244 10.05 2.50 12.45
N GLU A 245 9.13 1.54 12.65
CA GLU A 245 7.68 1.79 12.55
C GLU A 245 7.22 2.84 13.56
N LYS A 246 7.68 2.72 14.81
CA LYS A 246 7.41 3.70 15.85
C LYS A 246 7.95 5.08 15.49
N ALA A 247 9.19 5.19 15.01
CA ALA A 247 9.78 6.46 14.59
C ALA A 247 9.03 7.09 13.40
N ALA A 248 8.61 6.28 12.43
CA ALA A 248 7.79 6.75 11.32
C ALA A 248 6.41 7.24 11.79
N ASP A 249 5.79 6.57 12.76
CA ASP A 249 4.53 6.98 13.37
C ASP A 249 4.68 8.29 14.15
N GLU A 250 5.73 8.44 14.95
CA GLU A 250 6.06 9.68 15.68
C GLU A 250 6.30 10.87 14.74
N ALA A 251 6.87 10.62 13.57
CA ALA A 251 7.07 11.62 12.52
C ALA A 251 5.80 11.91 11.69
N GLY A 252 4.69 11.19 11.91
CA GLY A 252 3.49 11.29 11.09
C GLY A 252 3.71 10.85 9.63
N TYR A 253 4.71 10.01 9.37
CA TYR A 253 5.12 9.68 8.00
C TYR A 253 4.08 8.82 7.27
N LEU A 254 3.63 9.28 6.11
CA LEU A 254 2.85 8.55 5.12
C LEU A 254 3.58 8.60 3.78
N MET A 255 3.51 7.52 3.00
CA MET A 255 4.19 7.48 1.68
C MET A 255 3.58 8.47 0.68
N PHE A 256 2.28 8.72 0.79
CA PHE A 256 1.50 9.65 -0.03
C PHE A 256 0.63 10.50 0.89
N THR A 257 0.19 11.66 0.40
CA THR A 257 -0.60 12.65 1.15
C THR A 257 -1.64 13.30 0.24
N ALA A 258 -2.50 14.18 0.76
CA ALA A 258 -3.43 14.93 -0.06
C ALA A 258 -2.71 15.91 -1.02
N GLU A 259 -1.58 16.46 -0.57
CA GLU A 259 -0.72 17.38 -1.34
C GLU A 259 0.11 16.64 -2.39
N HIS A 260 0.49 15.40 -2.09
CA HIS A 260 1.27 14.51 -2.97
C HIS A 260 0.60 13.13 -3.02
N PRO A 261 -0.57 13.02 -3.70
CA PRO A 261 -1.27 11.75 -3.81
C PRO A 261 -0.56 10.83 -4.80
N SER A 262 -1.00 9.58 -4.90
CA SER A 262 -0.52 8.69 -5.96
C SER A 262 -0.80 9.30 -7.34
N ARG A 263 -0.01 8.93 -8.35
CA ARG A 263 -0.22 9.38 -9.73
C ARG A 263 -1.61 9.05 -10.25
N GLU A 264 -2.17 7.92 -9.81
CA GLU A 264 -3.48 7.45 -10.25
C GLU A 264 -4.66 8.24 -9.67
N PHE A 265 -4.46 8.92 -8.52
CA PHE A 265 -5.55 9.55 -7.78
C PHE A 265 -6.37 10.53 -8.61
N ALA A 266 -5.70 11.48 -9.29
CA ALA A 266 -6.36 12.48 -10.11
C ALA A 266 -7.09 11.86 -11.32
N GLU A 267 -6.53 10.79 -11.90
CA GLU A 267 -7.20 10.06 -12.98
C GLU A 267 -8.47 9.36 -12.47
N LEU A 268 -8.40 8.70 -11.31
CA LEU A 268 -9.57 8.06 -10.69
C LEU A 268 -10.67 9.07 -10.37
N VAL A 269 -10.33 10.22 -9.77
CA VAL A 269 -11.30 11.31 -9.54
C VAL A 269 -11.99 11.70 -10.85
N ARG A 270 -11.23 11.91 -11.94
CA ARG A 270 -11.81 12.24 -13.25
C ARG A 270 -12.73 11.14 -13.79
N LEU A 271 -12.36 9.88 -13.63
CA LEU A 271 -13.18 8.75 -14.07
C LEU A 271 -14.50 8.65 -13.28
N TYR A 272 -14.46 8.91 -11.97
CA TYR A 272 -15.68 8.97 -11.15
C TYR A 272 -16.55 10.18 -11.47
N GLN A 273 -15.95 11.35 -11.75
CA GLN A 273 -16.70 12.52 -12.24
C GLN A 273 -17.52 12.21 -13.50
N GLN A 274 -16.94 11.49 -14.46
CA GLN A 274 -17.66 11.04 -15.66
C GLN A 274 -18.81 10.08 -15.30
N MET A 275 -18.59 9.17 -14.36
CA MET A 275 -19.65 8.26 -13.90
C MET A 275 -20.81 9.01 -13.22
N HIS A 276 -20.54 10.15 -12.56
CA HIS A 276 -21.57 10.99 -11.95
C HIS A 276 -22.53 11.63 -12.97
N GLU A 277 -22.13 11.79 -14.23
CA GLU A 277 -22.97 12.33 -15.31
C GLU A 277 -24.23 11.49 -15.52
N THR A 278 -24.19 10.19 -15.21
CA THR A 278 -25.39 9.33 -15.22
C THR A 278 -26.24 9.60 -13.96
N PRO A 279 -27.49 10.11 -14.07
CA PRO A 279 -28.27 10.61 -12.93
C PRO A 279 -28.48 9.64 -11.76
N GLU A 280 -28.58 8.35 -12.05
CA GLU A 280 -28.83 7.27 -11.08
C GLU A 280 -27.54 6.75 -10.42
N THR A 281 -26.38 6.98 -11.04
CA THR A 281 -25.09 6.52 -10.52
C THR A 281 -24.65 7.35 -9.31
N PHE A 282 -24.16 6.68 -8.27
CA PHE A 282 -23.71 7.28 -7.00
C PHE A 282 -24.75 8.16 -6.32
N ALA A 283 -26.00 7.70 -6.27
CA ALA A 283 -27.09 8.42 -5.60
C ALA A 283 -26.92 8.57 -4.07
N GLY A 284 -26.00 7.83 -3.44
CA GLY A 284 -25.81 7.83 -1.98
C GLY A 284 -26.59 6.75 -1.22
N HIS A 285 -27.33 5.88 -1.92
CA HIS A 285 -28.20 4.84 -1.34
C HIS A 285 -27.49 3.84 -0.40
N ARG A 286 -26.15 3.76 -0.39
CA ARG A 286 -25.42 2.89 0.53
C ARG A 286 -25.62 3.29 1.98
N LEU A 287 -25.74 4.58 2.26
CA LEU A 287 -25.95 5.09 3.61
C LEU A 287 -27.14 4.43 4.31
N GLY A 288 -28.24 4.17 3.60
CA GLY A 288 -29.46 3.58 4.15
C GLY A 288 -29.24 2.30 4.95
N LYS A 289 -28.22 1.50 4.59
CA LYS A 289 -27.86 0.25 5.30
C LYS A 289 -27.12 0.45 6.62
N HIS A 290 -26.75 1.68 6.92
CA HIS A 290 -25.86 2.05 8.01
C HIS A 290 -26.43 3.15 8.90
N VAL A 291 -27.63 3.66 8.59
CA VAL A 291 -28.29 4.74 9.34
C VAL A 291 -28.39 4.43 10.83
N GLU A 292 -28.78 3.21 11.19
CA GLU A 292 -28.90 2.77 12.59
C GLU A 292 -27.53 2.68 13.28
N THR A 293 -26.54 2.09 12.61
CA THR A 293 -25.16 2.00 13.15
C THR A 293 -24.56 3.39 13.39
N VAL A 294 -24.78 4.33 12.47
CA VAL A 294 -24.32 5.72 12.64
C VAL A 294 -25.11 6.42 13.75
N ALA A 295 -26.42 6.16 13.88
CA ALA A 295 -27.23 6.70 14.98
C ALA A 295 -26.74 6.24 16.36
N GLU A 296 -26.30 4.99 16.48
CA GLU A 296 -25.66 4.47 17.70
C GLU A 296 -24.37 5.23 18.05
N LEU A 297 -23.50 5.46 17.06
CA LEU A 297 -22.25 6.21 17.25
C LEU A 297 -22.52 7.68 17.61
N ILE A 298 -23.49 8.32 16.94
CA ILE A 298 -23.96 9.67 17.26
C ILE A 298 -24.41 9.73 18.73
N LYS A 299 -25.28 8.81 19.14
CA LYS A 299 -25.82 8.78 20.51
C LYS A 299 -24.74 8.53 21.54
N LYS A 300 -23.83 7.59 21.28
CA LYS A 300 -22.73 7.23 22.18
C LYS A 300 -21.78 8.40 22.40
N THR A 301 -21.47 9.14 21.35
CA THR A 301 -20.48 10.22 21.37
C THR A 301 -21.08 11.61 21.57
N GLY A 302 -22.41 11.75 21.48
CA GLY A 302 -23.12 13.03 21.50
C GLY A 302 -22.85 13.92 20.28
N ALA A 303 -22.47 13.33 19.13
CA ALA A 303 -22.08 14.08 17.93
C ALA A 303 -23.24 14.94 17.39
N ALA A 304 -22.94 16.19 17.01
CA ALA A 304 -23.91 17.12 16.44
C ALA A 304 -23.58 17.47 14.97
N THR A 305 -22.33 17.28 14.57
CA THR A 305 -21.84 17.56 13.21
C THR A 305 -21.16 16.34 12.62
N LEU A 306 -21.54 15.97 11.40
CA LEU A 306 -20.90 14.89 10.65
C LEU A 306 -20.35 15.38 9.30
N LEU A 307 -19.25 14.79 8.85
CA LEU A 307 -18.82 14.80 7.46
C LEU A 307 -19.18 13.44 6.83
N ASP A 308 -19.94 13.44 5.74
CA ASP A 308 -20.10 12.26 4.89
C ASP A 308 -19.09 12.34 3.75
N TYR A 309 -18.00 11.59 3.90
CA TYR A 309 -16.87 11.53 3.00
C TYR A 309 -17.19 10.55 1.86
N GLY A 310 -17.43 11.09 0.66
CA GLY A 310 -17.94 10.38 -0.52
C GLY A 310 -19.44 10.10 -0.47
N SER A 311 -20.21 11.14 -0.15
CA SER A 311 -21.68 11.14 -0.08
C SER A 311 -22.38 10.91 -1.42
N GLY A 312 -21.64 10.84 -2.54
CA GLY A 312 -22.20 10.81 -3.88
C GLY A 312 -23.05 12.04 -4.17
N LYS A 313 -24.26 11.82 -4.66
CA LYS A 313 -25.27 12.87 -4.90
C LYS A 313 -26.09 13.22 -3.67
N GLY A 314 -25.86 12.55 -2.54
CA GLY A 314 -26.55 12.81 -1.28
C GLY A 314 -28.09 12.69 -1.34
N LYS A 315 -28.65 11.82 -2.20
CA LYS A 315 -30.11 11.68 -2.36
C LYS A 315 -30.81 11.01 -1.17
N GLU A 316 -30.05 10.36 -0.27
CA GLU A 316 -30.55 9.82 1.01
C GLU A 316 -30.74 10.90 2.08
N TYR A 317 -30.31 12.13 1.81
CA TYR A 317 -30.40 13.24 2.74
C TYR A 317 -31.53 14.20 2.40
N SER A 318 -32.09 14.81 3.44
CA SER A 318 -32.98 15.97 3.30
C SER A 318 -32.17 17.27 3.31
N ARG A 319 -32.66 18.27 2.56
CA ARG A 319 -32.17 19.65 2.72
C ARG A 319 -32.56 20.17 4.10
N ILE A 320 -31.69 21.00 4.67
CA ILE A 320 -32.01 21.73 5.89
C ILE A 320 -32.80 22.98 5.48
N GLU A 321 -33.91 23.25 6.17
CA GLU A 321 -34.72 24.44 5.92
C GLU A 321 -33.89 25.72 6.12
N GLY A 322 -33.96 26.65 5.17
CA GLY A 322 -33.22 27.92 5.19
C GLY A 322 -31.80 27.87 4.62
N GLU A 323 -31.24 26.69 4.33
CA GLU A 323 -29.97 26.58 3.59
C GLU A 323 -30.16 26.89 2.09
N PRO A 324 -29.13 27.45 1.41
CA PRO A 324 -29.11 27.59 -0.04
C PRO A 324 -29.35 26.27 -0.78
N GLU A 325 -29.86 26.36 -2.00
CA GLU A 325 -30.16 25.20 -2.85
C GLU A 325 -28.95 24.30 -3.10
N ASP A 326 -27.79 24.91 -3.33
CA ASP A 326 -26.50 24.25 -3.58
C ASP A 326 -25.70 23.98 -2.30
N SER A 327 -26.25 24.28 -1.11
CA SER A 327 -25.58 24.00 0.15
C SER A 327 -25.18 22.53 0.23
N ALA A 328 -24.00 22.23 0.77
CA ALA A 328 -23.58 20.87 1.06
C ALA A 328 -24.03 20.39 2.46
N TRP A 329 -24.74 21.24 3.22
CA TRP A 329 -25.31 20.85 4.51
C TRP A 329 -26.65 20.13 4.33
N ARG A 330 -26.79 19.04 5.07
CA ARG A 330 -27.85 18.05 4.94
C ARG A 330 -28.27 17.53 6.32
N THR A 331 -29.43 16.89 6.38
CA THR A 331 -29.94 16.24 7.59
C THR A 331 -30.60 14.89 7.26
N VAL A 332 -30.73 14.05 8.27
CA VAL A 332 -31.41 12.75 8.20
C VAL A 332 -32.41 12.69 9.35
N THR A 333 -33.66 12.32 9.09
CA THR A 333 -34.73 12.23 10.11
C THR A 333 -34.34 11.31 11.28
N ALA A 334 -33.59 10.25 11.01
CA ALA A 334 -33.11 9.31 12.01
C ALA A 334 -32.04 9.90 12.97
N TRP A 335 -31.44 11.05 12.62
CA TRP A 335 -30.40 11.74 13.40
C TRP A 335 -30.87 13.14 13.79
N PRO A 336 -31.90 13.27 14.65
CA PRO A 336 -32.52 14.55 14.96
C PRO A 336 -31.50 15.54 15.54
N GLY A 337 -31.45 16.74 14.97
CA GLY A 337 -30.54 17.82 15.39
C GLY A 337 -29.11 17.69 14.88
N VAL A 338 -28.76 16.62 14.16
CA VAL A 338 -27.43 16.44 13.56
C VAL A 338 -27.39 17.11 12.19
N ARG A 339 -26.33 17.88 11.94
CA ARG A 339 -26.03 18.45 10.61
C ARG A 339 -24.94 17.62 9.95
N VAL A 340 -25.15 17.27 8.69
CA VAL A 340 -24.23 16.46 7.88
C VAL A 340 -23.69 17.34 6.75
N ARG A 341 -22.38 17.43 6.62
CA ARG A 341 -21.72 18.06 5.48
C ARG A 341 -21.39 16.97 4.46
N CYS A 342 -21.99 17.05 3.28
CA CYS A 342 -21.70 16.14 2.18
C CYS A 342 -20.39 16.55 1.50
N TYR A 343 -19.51 15.59 1.27
CA TYR A 343 -18.30 15.74 0.47
C TYR A 343 -18.24 14.61 -0.57
N ASP A 344 -17.90 14.93 -1.81
CA ASP A 344 -17.59 13.95 -2.85
C ASP A 344 -16.77 14.63 -3.97
N PRO A 345 -15.47 14.30 -4.15
CA PRO A 345 -14.61 14.95 -5.15
C PRO A 345 -15.09 14.72 -6.60
N GLY A 346 -15.93 13.71 -6.80
CA GLY A 346 -16.56 13.36 -8.07
C GLY A 346 -17.80 14.20 -8.42
N HIS A 347 -18.37 14.95 -7.46
CA HIS A 347 -19.70 15.54 -7.64
C HIS A 347 -19.84 16.97 -7.10
N PRO A 348 -19.80 18.00 -7.97
CA PRO A 348 -20.34 19.31 -7.64
C PRO A 348 -21.85 19.20 -7.33
N PRO A 349 -22.37 19.82 -6.25
CA PRO A 349 -21.75 20.88 -5.45
C PRO A 349 -20.91 20.41 -4.24
N PHE A 350 -20.71 19.11 -4.04
CA PHE A 350 -20.02 18.55 -2.86
C PHE A 350 -18.51 18.35 -3.05
N ALA A 351 -17.94 18.82 -4.16
CA ALA A 351 -16.55 18.55 -4.54
C ALA A 351 -15.47 19.22 -3.67
N THR A 352 -15.84 20.19 -2.83
CA THR A 352 -14.88 20.89 -1.96
C THR A 352 -14.86 20.27 -0.57
N LEU A 353 -13.72 19.69 -0.20
CA LEU A 353 -13.49 19.25 1.17
C LEU A 353 -13.39 20.49 2.09
N PRO A 354 -14.19 20.59 3.15
CA PRO A 354 -14.11 21.70 4.09
C PRO A 354 -12.84 21.61 4.95
N ASP A 355 -12.26 22.77 5.26
CA ASP A 355 -11.12 22.91 6.16
C ASP A 355 -11.58 23.14 7.61
N GLU A 356 -12.39 22.21 8.12
CA GLU A 356 -12.88 22.20 9.50
C GLU A 356 -12.99 20.77 10.04
N GLN A 357 -13.10 20.63 11.36
CA GLN A 357 -13.33 19.32 12.00
C GLN A 357 -14.80 19.13 12.38
N PHE A 358 -15.26 17.89 12.32
CA PHE A 358 -16.62 17.45 12.62
C PHE A 358 -16.61 16.59 13.89
N ASP A 359 -17.75 16.43 14.57
CA ASP A 359 -17.82 15.48 15.69
C ASP A 359 -17.63 14.04 15.19
N GLY A 360 -18.14 13.69 14.01
CA GLY A 360 -17.90 12.40 13.38
C GLY A 360 -17.63 12.49 11.87
N VAL A 361 -16.93 11.51 11.34
CA VAL A 361 -16.72 11.33 9.90
C VAL A 361 -17.24 9.95 9.49
N ILE A 362 -18.04 9.88 8.44
CA ILE A 362 -18.56 8.63 7.89
C ILE A 362 -18.13 8.45 6.43
N SER A 363 -17.90 7.22 5.99
CA SER A 363 -17.56 6.87 4.62
C SER A 363 -18.12 5.48 4.30
N THR A 364 -19.11 5.41 3.40
CA THR A 364 -19.89 4.16 3.21
C THR A 364 -19.72 3.44 1.86
N ASP A 365 -19.04 4.06 0.88
CA ASP A 365 -18.84 3.51 -0.48
C ASP A 365 -17.69 4.27 -1.18
N VAL A 366 -16.47 4.24 -0.61
CA VAL A 366 -15.35 5.11 -1.08
C VAL A 366 -14.00 4.41 -1.02
N VAL A 367 -13.63 3.82 0.11
CA VAL A 367 -12.24 3.42 0.34
C VAL A 367 -11.78 2.32 -0.62
N GLU A 368 -12.69 1.47 -1.09
CA GLU A 368 -12.47 0.46 -2.13
C GLU A 368 -12.31 1.04 -3.55
N HIS A 369 -12.75 2.28 -3.77
CA HIS A 369 -12.67 3.03 -5.03
C HIS A 369 -11.35 3.79 -5.21
N LEU A 370 -10.52 3.84 -4.16
CA LEU A 370 -9.21 4.46 -4.18
C LEU A 370 -8.16 3.51 -4.75
N ALA A 371 -7.07 4.06 -5.30
CA ALA A 371 -5.86 3.27 -5.51
C ALA A 371 -5.29 2.84 -4.14
N SER A 372 -4.67 1.66 -4.08
CA SER A 372 -4.25 1.08 -2.80
C SER A 372 -3.23 1.93 -2.03
N PHE A 373 -2.44 2.75 -2.75
CA PHE A 373 -1.50 3.69 -2.16
C PHE A 373 -2.17 4.94 -1.57
N ASP A 374 -3.40 5.27 -1.98
CA ASP A 374 -4.13 6.43 -1.46
C ASP A 374 -5.02 6.12 -0.25
N VAL A 375 -5.43 4.85 -0.10
CA VAL A 375 -6.24 4.42 1.05
C VAL A 375 -5.68 4.88 2.40
N PRO A 376 -4.38 4.71 2.72
CA PRO A 376 -3.87 5.02 4.05
C PRO A 376 -3.95 6.50 4.40
N TRP A 377 -3.65 7.40 3.45
CA TRP A 377 -3.70 8.84 3.71
C TRP A 377 -5.12 9.39 3.66
N VAL A 378 -6.00 8.82 2.84
CA VAL A 378 -7.43 9.19 2.85
C VAL A 378 -8.08 8.80 4.17
N ILE A 379 -7.80 7.59 4.68
CA ILE A 379 -8.27 7.19 6.02
C ILE A 379 -7.66 8.11 7.07
N ASP A 380 -6.36 8.42 7.01
CA ASP A 380 -5.75 9.39 7.92
C ASP A 380 -6.45 10.75 7.90
N GLN A 381 -6.78 11.27 6.72
CA GLN A 381 -7.52 12.51 6.55
C GLN A 381 -8.92 12.44 7.18
N MET A 382 -9.62 11.31 7.08
CA MET A 382 -10.91 11.10 7.76
C MET A 382 -10.75 11.20 9.29
N PHE A 383 -9.70 10.60 9.86
CA PHE A 383 -9.41 10.75 11.29
C PHE A 383 -9.02 12.18 11.65
N ALA A 384 -8.20 12.87 10.84
CA ALA A 384 -7.81 14.27 11.06
C ALA A 384 -9.01 15.23 11.09
N ARG A 385 -10.09 14.89 10.38
CA ARG A 385 -11.34 15.65 10.32
C ARG A 385 -12.35 15.26 11.41
N ALA A 386 -12.10 14.20 12.19
CA ALA A 386 -13.00 13.72 13.23
C ALA A 386 -12.54 14.13 14.64
N ARG A 387 -13.47 14.63 15.46
CA ARG A 387 -13.22 14.92 16.88
C ARG A 387 -13.62 13.79 17.82
N ARG A 388 -14.61 12.96 17.44
CA ARG A 388 -15.17 11.93 18.32
C ARG A 388 -15.23 10.55 17.70
N PHE A 389 -15.68 10.43 16.44
CA PHE A 389 -15.66 9.12 15.79
C PHE A 389 -15.41 9.10 14.28
N VAL A 390 -14.92 7.96 13.80
CA VAL A 390 -14.84 7.62 12.37
C VAL A 390 -15.61 6.32 12.09
N PHE A 391 -16.46 6.32 11.07
CA PHE A 391 -17.13 5.11 10.58
C PHE A 391 -16.81 4.86 9.11
N VAL A 392 -16.20 3.72 8.81
CA VAL A 392 -15.82 3.34 7.44
C VAL A 392 -16.48 2.02 7.06
N VAL A 393 -16.95 1.92 5.82
CA VAL A 393 -17.38 0.67 5.18
C VAL A 393 -16.43 0.38 4.04
N ALA A 394 -15.98 -0.87 3.93
CA ALA A 394 -15.12 -1.32 2.85
C ALA A 394 -15.70 -2.58 2.18
N ALA A 395 -15.98 -2.52 0.88
CA ALA A 395 -16.30 -3.71 0.10
C ALA A 395 -15.05 -4.53 -0.22
N CYS A 396 -15.03 -5.78 0.22
CA CYS A 396 -13.97 -6.75 -0.03
C CYS A 396 -14.27 -7.63 -1.27
N TYR A 397 -14.99 -7.09 -2.26
CA TYR A 397 -15.40 -7.81 -3.48
C TYR A 397 -15.53 -6.84 -4.67
N PRO A 398 -15.43 -7.33 -5.92
CA PRO A 398 -15.56 -6.48 -7.12
C PRO A 398 -16.89 -5.73 -7.20
N ALA A 399 -16.85 -4.49 -7.69
CA ALA A 399 -18.03 -3.72 -8.03
C ALA A 399 -18.82 -4.40 -9.16
N GLU A 400 -20.12 -4.12 -9.21
CA GLU A 400 -20.94 -4.43 -10.40
C GLU A 400 -20.70 -3.44 -11.55
N LYS A 401 -20.18 -2.24 -11.24
CA LYS A 401 -19.89 -1.20 -12.23
C LYS A 401 -18.43 -1.26 -12.68
N SER A 402 -18.20 -0.85 -13.92
CA SER A 402 -16.87 -0.60 -14.47
C SER A 402 -16.62 0.89 -14.63
N LEU A 403 -15.37 1.30 -14.47
CA LEU A 403 -14.88 2.63 -14.82
C LEU A 403 -14.95 2.84 -16.35
N PRO A 404 -14.98 4.09 -16.83
CA PRO A 404 -14.95 4.39 -18.27
C PRO A 404 -13.78 3.78 -19.04
N ASN A 405 -12.66 3.51 -18.37
CA ASN A 405 -11.49 2.84 -18.96
C ASN A 405 -11.58 1.30 -18.96
N GLY A 406 -12.71 0.72 -18.55
CA GLY A 406 -12.99 -0.72 -18.55
C GLY A 406 -12.56 -1.47 -17.29
N ARG A 407 -11.80 -0.85 -16.37
CA ARG A 407 -11.44 -1.46 -15.08
C ARG A 407 -12.64 -1.56 -14.16
N ASN A 408 -12.59 -2.47 -13.18
CA ASN A 408 -13.61 -2.53 -12.14
C ASN A 408 -13.61 -1.24 -11.31
N ALA A 409 -14.80 -0.77 -10.89
CA ALA A 409 -14.89 0.44 -10.07
C ALA A 409 -14.35 0.24 -8.64
N HIS A 410 -14.30 -0.97 -8.09
CA HIS A 410 -13.52 -1.20 -6.87
C HIS A 410 -12.08 -1.50 -7.28
N THR A 411 -11.22 -0.48 -7.19
CA THR A 411 -9.81 -0.53 -7.60
C THR A 411 -8.91 -1.15 -6.53
N THR A 412 -9.32 -1.09 -5.27
CA THR A 412 -8.63 -1.76 -4.16
C THR A 412 -9.49 -2.92 -3.64
N LEU A 413 -9.09 -4.14 -3.98
CA LEU A 413 -9.75 -5.37 -3.54
C LEU A 413 -8.87 -6.09 -2.51
N GLN A 414 -9.12 -5.80 -1.23
CA GLN A 414 -8.35 -6.35 -0.12
C GLN A 414 -9.26 -7.02 0.92
N PRO A 415 -8.76 -8.03 1.66
CA PRO A 415 -9.55 -8.74 2.66
C PRO A 415 -9.81 -7.87 3.90
N PRO A 416 -10.79 -8.22 4.76
CA PRO A 416 -11.12 -7.47 5.96
C PRO A 416 -9.93 -7.13 6.87
N TYR A 417 -8.98 -8.05 7.02
CA TYR A 417 -7.78 -7.83 7.85
C TYR A 417 -6.92 -6.66 7.34
N TRP A 418 -6.83 -6.47 6.03
CA TRP A 418 -6.05 -5.37 5.46
C TRP A 418 -6.70 -4.02 5.77
N TRP A 419 -8.02 -3.90 5.59
CA TRP A 419 -8.76 -2.68 5.95
C TRP A 419 -8.68 -2.38 7.45
N HIS A 420 -8.80 -3.42 8.28
CA HIS A 420 -8.62 -3.30 9.73
C HIS A 420 -7.22 -2.77 10.08
N THR A 421 -6.18 -3.26 9.39
CA THR A 421 -4.81 -2.76 9.54
C THR A 421 -4.70 -1.27 9.22
N GLN A 422 -5.31 -0.80 8.12
CA GLN A 422 -5.29 0.63 7.77
C GLN A 422 -5.99 1.50 8.82
N MET A 423 -7.14 1.05 9.33
CA MET A 423 -7.88 1.75 10.38
C MET A 423 -7.07 1.85 11.68
N VAL A 424 -6.42 0.77 12.12
CA VAL A 424 -5.62 0.78 13.35
C VAL A 424 -4.37 1.65 13.21
N LEU A 425 -3.71 1.63 12.04
CA LEU A 425 -2.55 2.50 11.78
C LEU A 425 -2.94 3.98 11.85
N ALA A 426 -4.09 4.37 11.30
CA ALA A 426 -4.58 5.74 11.42
C ALA A 426 -4.99 6.07 12.86
N ALA A 427 -5.78 5.21 13.51
CA ALA A 427 -6.28 5.44 14.87
C ALA A 427 -5.16 5.66 15.90
N ARG A 428 -3.99 5.03 15.75
CA ARG A 428 -2.81 5.25 16.61
C ARG A 428 -2.36 6.72 16.65
N ARG A 429 -2.54 7.46 15.57
CA ARG A 429 -2.17 8.88 15.46
C ARG A 429 -3.22 9.83 16.05
N TYR A 430 -4.44 9.34 16.31
CA TYR A 430 -5.56 10.13 16.81
C TYR A 430 -6.17 9.51 18.07
N PRO A 431 -5.40 9.47 19.19
CA PRO A 431 -5.90 8.92 20.44
C PRO A 431 -7.14 9.70 20.90
N GLY A 432 -8.20 8.97 21.24
CA GLY A 432 -9.47 9.55 21.69
C GLY A 432 -10.56 9.66 20.62
N VAL A 433 -10.23 9.42 19.35
CA VAL A 433 -11.24 9.25 18.29
C VAL A 433 -11.69 7.80 18.29
N GLU A 434 -12.97 7.55 18.60
CA GLU A 434 -13.56 6.23 18.44
C GLU A 434 -13.63 5.85 16.96
N TRP A 435 -13.58 4.56 16.63
CA TRP A 435 -13.75 4.16 15.24
C TRP A 435 -14.46 2.83 15.12
N LYS A 436 -15.16 2.66 14.01
CA LYS A 436 -15.83 1.42 13.64
C LYS A 436 -15.67 1.18 12.15
N LEU A 437 -15.24 -0.02 11.78
CA LEU A 437 -15.08 -0.48 10.41
C LEU A 437 -16.08 -1.59 10.14
N ALA A 438 -16.76 -1.52 9.00
CA ALA A 438 -17.57 -2.61 8.47
C ALA A 438 -16.94 -3.13 7.17
N CYS A 439 -16.54 -4.40 7.14
CA CYS A 439 -16.03 -5.05 5.94
C CYS A 439 -17.12 -5.97 5.36
N ASP A 440 -17.53 -5.71 4.12
CA ASP A 440 -18.50 -6.53 3.41
C ASP A 440 -17.81 -7.53 2.48
N GLU A 441 -18.09 -8.81 2.65
CA GLU A 441 -17.60 -9.91 1.82
C GLU A 441 -18.76 -10.60 1.09
N LYS A 442 -18.53 -11.10 -0.13
CA LYS A 442 -19.49 -11.95 -0.85
C LYS A 442 -19.10 -13.43 -0.66
N GLY A 443 -19.88 -14.15 0.14
CA GLY A 443 -19.76 -15.60 0.31
C GLY A 443 -20.74 -16.39 -0.55
N ARG A 444 -20.62 -17.71 -0.50
CA ARG A 444 -21.50 -18.65 -1.25
C ARG A 444 -22.99 -18.51 -0.91
N PHE A 445 -23.32 -18.04 0.29
CA PHE A 445 -24.69 -17.91 0.81
C PHE A 445 -25.19 -16.45 0.89
N GLY A 446 -24.46 -15.50 0.30
CA GLY A 446 -24.82 -14.08 0.34
C GLY A 446 -23.70 -13.20 0.89
N LYS A 447 -24.04 -11.98 1.28
CA LYS A 447 -23.08 -11.02 1.84
C LYS A 447 -22.91 -11.26 3.33
N ASN A 448 -21.66 -11.38 3.77
CA ASN A 448 -21.28 -11.41 5.17
C ASN A 448 -20.66 -10.06 5.53
N ARG A 449 -20.94 -9.57 6.74
CA ARG A 449 -20.38 -8.32 7.26
C ARG A 449 -19.62 -8.59 8.54
N THR A 450 -18.38 -8.16 8.58
CA THR A 450 -17.52 -8.23 9.77
C THR A 450 -17.31 -6.82 10.29
N PHE A 451 -17.46 -6.62 11.60
CA PHE A 451 -17.20 -5.34 12.24
C PHE A 451 -15.88 -5.37 13.00
N PHE A 452 -15.13 -4.27 12.94
CA PHE A 452 -13.95 -4.03 13.77
C PHE A 452 -14.06 -2.68 14.46
N ASP A 453 -13.50 -2.59 15.64
CA ASP A 453 -13.35 -1.36 16.44
C ASP A 453 -12.14 -1.51 17.37
N ALA A 454 -11.91 -0.52 18.24
CA ALA A 454 -10.79 -0.53 19.19
C ALA A 454 -10.78 -1.71 20.18
N SER A 455 -11.89 -2.45 20.34
CA SER A 455 -11.95 -3.65 21.18
C SER A 455 -11.61 -4.94 20.44
N SER A 456 -11.53 -4.88 19.10
CA SER A 456 -11.11 -6.01 18.28
C SER A 456 -9.62 -6.31 18.49
N PRO A 457 -9.19 -7.58 18.45
CA PRO A 457 -7.77 -7.92 18.52
C PRO A 457 -6.98 -7.16 17.45
N SER A 458 -5.99 -6.38 17.89
CA SER A 458 -5.21 -5.52 17.00
C SER A 458 -4.49 -6.37 15.95
N PRO A 459 -4.54 -5.99 14.66
CA PRO A 459 -3.78 -6.67 13.62
C PRO A 459 -2.27 -6.40 13.72
N LEU A 460 -1.87 -5.42 14.55
CA LEU A 460 -0.50 -4.99 14.72
C LEU A 460 0.22 -5.71 15.87
N GLU A 461 -0.50 -6.49 16.68
CA GLU A 461 0.00 -7.20 17.87
C GLU A 461 0.22 -8.70 17.63
#